data_AF-E7NC56-F1
#
_entry.id   AF-E7NC56-F1
#
_cell.length_a   1.000
_cell.length_b   1.000
_cell.length_c   1.000
_cell.angle_alpha   90.00
_cell.angle_beta   90.00
_cell.angle_gamma   90.00
#
_symmetry.space_group_name_H-M   'P 1'
#
loop_
_entity.id
_entity.type
_entity.pdbx_description
1 polymer ?
#
loop_
_entity_poly.entity_id
_entity_poly.type
_entity_poly.pdbx_seq_one_letter_code
_entity_poly.pdbx_strand_id
1 'polypeptide(L)'
;MKQPMNSKALTGGRTSPEFTEFTEALETSGTAPSSPSRRSALGLLSATAAGMLAGCTALPSSSGVTRSGVAASDTNALIETAPGPGEGDSAEDIVNGFLRAAIAGFSDDFATAKQFLSDHAVAQWRPLATVSAYSGSTEPQVSVAANGSFRVTSGQVGVLDSLGVFTPAQEGATYDGEFSLATNSTGQWRIVGLPQGILLPFSRLMQNFAVSSLAFLSGDRSRFVPELRWYPRSSQADSLVAGLLAGPSEWLSKGAFSLIPPNAGRAGRG
;
A
#
# COMPACT_ATOMS: atom_id res chain seq x y z
N MET A 1 19.09 4.13 -56.62
CA MET A 1 17.71 4.12 -57.17
C MET A 1 16.85 5.09 -56.36
N LYS A 2 16.54 6.23 -56.95
CA LYS A 2 15.53 7.21 -56.50
C LYS A 2 14.35 7.11 -57.47
N GLN A 3 13.10 7.07 -56.99
CA GLN A 3 11.90 7.78 -57.50
C GLN A 3 10.58 7.26 -56.89
N PRO A 4 9.44 8.01 -56.98
CA PRO A 4 8.81 8.56 -55.78
C PRO A 4 7.25 8.47 -55.77
N MET A 5 6.63 9.21 -54.83
CA MET A 5 5.30 9.85 -54.86
C MET A 5 4.05 9.03 -55.22
N ASN A 6 3.06 9.05 -54.32
CA ASN A 6 1.82 9.77 -54.64
C ASN A 6 0.99 10.17 -53.40
N SER A 7 0.47 11.40 -53.48
CA SER A 7 -0.45 12.03 -52.54
C SER A 7 -1.86 12.06 -53.13
N LYS A 8 -2.90 11.85 -52.30
CA LYS A 8 -4.02 12.78 -52.04
C LYS A 8 -5.27 12.07 -51.53
N ALA A 9 -5.77 12.63 -50.42
CA ALA A 9 -7.15 12.99 -50.10
C ALA A 9 -8.32 12.15 -50.63
N LEU A 10 -9.15 11.68 -49.71
CA LEU A 10 -10.60 11.66 -49.88
C LEU A 10 -11.31 11.99 -48.57
N THR A 11 -12.01 13.12 -48.64
CA THR A 11 -12.95 13.69 -47.71
C THR A 11 -14.29 12.95 -47.82
N GLY A 12 -14.98 12.72 -46.70
CA GLY A 12 -16.36 12.24 -46.63
C GLY A 12 -16.60 11.59 -45.27
N GLY A 13 -17.36 12.14 -44.32
CA GLY A 13 -18.63 12.84 -44.48
C GLY A 13 -19.76 11.86 -44.16
N ARG A 14 -20.15 11.76 -42.87
CA ARG A 14 -21.41 11.11 -42.48
C ARG A 14 -21.95 11.70 -41.16
N THR A 15 -22.62 12.83 -41.35
CA THR A 15 -23.87 13.31 -40.73
C THR A 15 -24.44 12.57 -39.53
N SER A 16 -24.58 13.31 -38.41
CA SER A 16 -25.50 13.07 -37.31
C SER A 16 -26.97 13.27 -37.75
N PRO A 17 -27.95 12.55 -37.20
CA PRO A 17 -29.35 12.84 -37.45
C PRO A 17 -29.83 13.99 -36.55
N GLU A 18 -30.32 15.02 -37.25
CA GLU A 18 -31.11 16.15 -36.81
C GLU A 18 -32.45 15.67 -36.24
N PHE A 19 -32.79 16.07 -35.01
CA PHE A 19 -34.10 15.81 -34.41
C PHE A 19 -35.05 16.90 -34.90
N THR A 20 -36.01 16.50 -35.73
CA THR A 20 -37.03 17.36 -36.34
C THR A 20 -37.93 17.97 -35.28
N GLU A 21 -37.92 19.30 -35.26
CA GLU A 21 -38.84 20.17 -34.54
C GLU A 21 -40.19 20.17 -35.27
N PHE A 22 -41.22 19.53 -34.70
CA PHE A 22 -42.59 19.62 -35.19
C PHE A 22 -43.26 20.84 -34.58
N THR A 23 -43.45 21.87 -35.40
CA THR A 23 -44.30 23.02 -35.11
C THR A 23 -45.70 22.73 -35.65
N GLU A 24 -46.68 22.60 -34.77
CA GLU A 24 -48.10 22.66 -35.12
C GLU A 24 -48.75 23.76 -34.26
N ALA A 25 -49.08 24.87 -34.92
CA ALA A 25 -50.14 25.79 -34.50
C ALA A 25 -51.46 25.20 -35.05
N LEU A 26 -52.65 25.36 -34.50
CA LEU A 26 -53.26 26.38 -33.64
C LEU A 26 -54.62 25.74 -33.26
N GLU A 27 -55.16 25.97 -32.06
CA GLU A 27 -56.58 26.35 -31.97
C GLU A 27 -56.92 26.87 -30.57
N THR A 28 -57.38 28.12 -30.56
CA THR A 28 -57.83 28.86 -29.39
C THR A 28 -59.35 28.66 -29.29
N SER A 29 -59.81 28.03 -28.22
CA SER A 29 -61.22 28.09 -27.80
C SER A 29 -61.26 28.49 -26.34
N GLY A 30 -61.94 29.60 -26.09
CA GLY A 30 -61.88 30.31 -24.82
C GLY A 30 -62.62 29.64 -23.68
N THR A 31 -62.23 30.02 -22.47
CA THR A 31 -63.12 30.44 -21.37
C THR A 31 -62.21 31.15 -20.36
N ALA A 32 -62.51 32.42 -20.07
CA ALA A 32 -61.77 33.19 -19.08
C ALA A 32 -62.13 32.72 -17.66
N PRO A 33 -61.17 32.29 -16.81
CA PRO A 33 -61.39 32.30 -15.39
C PRO A 33 -61.01 33.67 -14.81
N SER A 34 -61.93 34.18 -14.02
CA SER A 34 -61.86 35.41 -13.22
C SER A 34 -60.50 35.67 -12.58
N SER A 35 -60.04 36.92 -12.68
CA SER A 35 -58.87 37.44 -11.97
C SER A 35 -58.96 37.17 -10.47
N PRO A 36 -58.02 36.42 -9.86
CA PRO A 36 -57.97 36.32 -8.42
C PRO A 36 -57.48 37.66 -7.85
N SER A 37 -58.14 38.12 -6.79
CA SER A 37 -57.74 39.34 -6.09
C SER A 37 -56.26 39.29 -5.69
N ARG A 38 -55.57 40.45 -5.71
CA ARG A 38 -54.14 40.60 -5.39
C ARG A 38 -53.71 39.99 -4.04
N ARG A 39 -54.67 39.68 -3.15
CA ARG A 39 -54.45 39.05 -1.85
C ARG A 39 -54.27 37.53 -1.92
N SER A 40 -54.88 36.83 -2.88
CA SER A 40 -54.72 35.37 -3.05
C SER A 40 -53.44 35.00 -3.80
N ALA A 41 -52.96 35.88 -4.69
CA ALA A 41 -51.69 35.67 -5.40
C ALA A 41 -50.48 35.73 -4.44
N LEU A 42 -50.50 36.66 -3.46
CA LEU A 42 -49.43 36.74 -2.44
C LEU A 42 -49.42 35.54 -1.48
N GLY A 43 -50.58 34.95 -1.20
CA GLY A 43 -50.71 33.78 -0.34
C GLY A 43 -50.10 32.52 -0.96
N LEU A 44 -50.35 32.27 -2.25
CA LEU A 44 -49.74 31.14 -2.95
C LEU A 44 -48.22 31.33 -3.10
N LEU A 45 -47.73 32.53 -3.43
CA LEU A 45 -46.29 32.80 -3.57
C LEU A 45 -45.50 32.64 -2.25
N SER A 46 -46.10 32.97 -1.09
CA SER A 46 -45.47 32.72 0.22
C SER A 46 -45.47 31.25 0.62
N ALA A 47 -46.50 30.48 0.26
CA ALA A 47 -46.57 29.06 0.58
C ALA A 47 -45.55 28.24 -0.23
N THR A 48 -45.31 28.58 -1.49
CA THR A 48 -44.29 27.90 -2.31
C THR A 48 -42.85 28.27 -1.91
N ALA A 49 -42.62 29.51 -1.46
CA ALA A 49 -41.30 29.94 -0.97
C ALA A 49 -40.91 29.27 0.36
N ALA A 50 -41.88 29.01 1.26
CA ALA A 50 -41.61 28.34 2.53
C ALA A 50 -41.32 26.84 2.39
N GLY A 51 -41.84 26.17 1.35
CA GLY A 51 -41.63 24.74 1.12
C GLY A 51 -40.22 24.36 0.63
N MET A 52 -39.50 25.29 0.02
CA MET A 52 -38.17 25.03 -0.55
C MET A 52 -37.01 25.08 0.47
N LEU A 53 -37.25 25.51 1.71
CA LEU A 53 -36.21 25.58 2.75
C LEU A 53 -36.14 24.34 3.67
N ALA A 54 -37.03 23.36 3.51
CA ALA A 54 -37.05 22.13 4.33
C ALA A 54 -36.27 20.95 3.69
N GLY A 55 -35.41 21.23 2.71
CA GLY A 55 -34.53 20.22 2.10
C GLY A 55 -33.24 20.03 2.90
N CYS A 56 -33.31 19.67 4.17
CA CYS A 56 -32.13 19.16 4.87
C CYS A 56 -31.79 17.79 4.26
N THR A 57 -30.78 17.73 3.40
CA THR A 57 -30.14 16.46 3.05
C THR A 57 -29.46 15.95 4.31
N ALA A 58 -30.16 15.12 5.08
CA ALA A 58 -29.55 14.37 6.16
C ALA A 58 -28.51 13.45 5.53
N LEU A 59 -27.23 13.81 5.64
CA LEU A 59 -26.14 12.86 5.40
C LEU A 59 -26.41 11.66 6.32
N PRO A 60 -26.47 10.43 5.80
CA PRO A 60 -26.62 9.25 6.63
C PRO A 60 -25.50 9.22 7.65
N SER A 61 -25.82 9.45 8.93
CA SER A 61 -24.85 9.39 10.03
C SER A 61 -24.45 7.95 10.40
N SER A 62 -25.00 6.98 9.67
CA SER A 62 -24.72 5.55 9.80
C SER A 62 -24.84 4.92 8.42
N SER A 63 -23.72 4.50 7.85
CA SER A 63 -23.70 3.46 6.83
C SER A 63 -23.44 2.13 7.53
N GLY A 64 -24.27 1.12 7.25
CA GLY A 64 -23.99 -0.24 7.71
C GLY A 64 -22.65 -0.69 7.13
N VAL A 65 -21.71 -1.09 7.99
CA VAL A 65 -20.44 -1.64 7.55
C VAL A 65 -20.71 -2.99 6.90
N THR A 66 -20.71 -3.03 5.58
CA THR A 66 -20.82 -4.28 4.83
C THR A 66 -19.46 -4.95 4.79
N ARG A 67 -19.39 -6.21 5.23
CA ARG A 67 -18.19 -7.06 5.04
C ARG A 67 -18.01 -7.30 3.55
N SER A 68 -17.10 -6.57 2.92
CA SER A 68 -16.66 -6.90 1.57
C SER A 68 -15.78 -8.14 1.65
N GLY A 69 -16.12 -9.18 0.87
CA GLY A 69 -15.25 -10.33 0.72
C GLY A 69 -13.90 -9.88 0.17
N VAL A 70 -12.81 -10.38 0.74
CA VAL A 70 -11.47 -10.19 0.19
C VAL A 70 -11.48 -10.85 -1.18
N ALA A 71 -11.33 -10.08 -2.25
CA ALA A 71 -11.07 -10.65 -3.56
C ALA A 71 -9.77 -11.45 -3.43
N ALA A 72 -9.81 -12.74 -3.78
CA ALA A 72 -8.59 -13.51 -3.89
C ALA A 72 -7.68 -12.76 -4.86
N SER A 73 -6.50 -12.37 -4.39
CA SER A 73 -5.49 -11.80 -5.26
C SER A 73 -5.02 -12.96 -6.13
N ASP A 74 -5.61 -13.11 -7.33
CA ASP A 74 -5.17 -14.03 -8.37
C ASP A 74 -3.78 -13.63 -8.83
N THR A 75 -2.81 -13.97 -8.00
CA THR A 75 -1.41 -13.74 -8.29
C THR A 75 -0.94 -15.05 -8.89
N ASN A 76 -1.04 -15.14 -10.22
CA ASN A 76 -0.30 -16.11 -11.04
C ASN A 76 1.20 -15.77 -10.98
N ALA A 77 1.71 -15.55 -9.76
CA ALA A 77 3.07 -15.19 -9.48
C ALA A 77 3.93 -16.43 -9.62
N LEU A 78 4.99 -16.31 -10.40
CA LEU A 78 6.09 -17.26 -10.37
C LEU A 78 6.57 -17.37 -8.91
N ILE A 79 6.40 -18.55 -8.32
CA ILE A 79 6.90 -18.82 -6.97
C ILE A 79 8.43 -18.85 -7.09
N GLU A 80 9.07 -17.83 -6.52
CA GLU A 80 10.52 -17.84 -6.36
C GLU A 80 10.86 -18.70 -5.16
N THR A 81 11.65 -19.75 -5.38
CA THR A 81 12.14 -20.64 -4.33
C THR A 81 13.64 -20.53 -4.22
N ALA A 82 14.14 -20.41 -2.99
CA ALA A 82 15.54 -20.68 -2.68
C ALA A 82 15.68 -22.11 -2.13
N PRO A 83 16.82 -22.78 -2.31
CA PRO A 83 17.10 -24.00 -1.58
C PRO A 83 17.26 -23.71 -0.07
N GLY A 84 16.86 -24.67 0.76
CA GLY A 84 17.19 -24.67 2.19
C GLY A 84 18.66 -25.03 2.46
N PRO A 85 19.10 -25.08 3.73
CA PRO A 85 20.47 -25.42 4.07
C PRO A 85 20.82 -26.87 3.68
N GLY A 86 21.97 -27.06 3.04
CA GLY A 86 22.53 -28.35 2.68
C GLY A 86 23.21 -29.04 3.86
N GLU A 87 23.35 -30.36 3.78
CA GLU A 87 24.19 -31.09 4.72
C GLU A 87 25.66 -30.77 4.48
N GLY A 88 26.37 -30.37 5.55
CA GLY A 88 27.79 -30.02 5.47
C GLY A 88 28.08 -28.63 4.92
N ASP A 89 27.05 -27.81 4.65
CA ASP A 89 27.22 -26.39 4.31
C ASP A 89 28.14 -25.69 5.32
N SER A 90 29.06 -24.87 4.82
CA SER A 90 29.92 -24.06 5.68
C SER A 90 29.10 -22.99 6.41
N ALA A 91 29.66 -22.43 7.49
CA ALA A 91 29.00 -21.34 8.20
C ALA A 91 28.73 -20.12 7.28
N GLU A 92 29.62 -19.85 6.32
CA GLU A 92 29.44 -18.80 5.32
C GLU A 92 28.31 -19.13 4.33
N ASP A 93 28.21 -20.40 3.90
CA ASP A 93 27.12 -20.86 3.02
C ASP A 93 25.75 -20.72 3.69
N ILE A 94 25.66 -20.97 4.99
CA ILE A 94 24.44 -20.77 5.77
C ILE A 94 24.00 -19.30 5.78
N VAL A 95 24.93 -18.35 5.99
CA VAL A 95 24.60 -16.91 5.96
C VAL A 95 24.16 -16.49 4.56
N ASN A 96 24.91 -16.87 3.53
CA ASN A 96 24.57 -16.55 2.15
C ASN A 96 23.25 -17.20 1.70
N GLY A 97 22.99 -18.43 2.11
CA GLY A 97 21.74 -19.15 1.88
C GLY A 97 20.55 -18.46 2.54
N PHE A 98 20.71 -18.03 3.79
CA PHE A 98 19.70 -17.23 4.49
C PHE A 98 19.37 -15.93 3.76
N LEU A 99 20.37 -15.16 3.32
CA LEU A 99 20.15 -13.91 2.58
C LEU A 99 19.36 -14.13 1.29
N ARG A 100 19.72 -15.17 0.51
CA ARG A 100 18.97 -15.56 -0.70
C ARG A 100 17.55 -16.01 -0.39
N ALA A 101 17.38 -16.85 0.63
CA ALA A 101 16.07 -17.35 1.03
C ALA A 101 15.16 -16.24 1.58
N ALA A 102 15.73 -15.24 2.26
CA ALA A 102 14.99 -14.07 2.72
C ALA A 102 14.45 -13.24 1.55
N ILE A 103 15.20 -13.10 0.46
CA ILE A 103 14.74 -12.39 -0.75
C ILE A 103 13.54 -13.11 -1.39
N ALA A 104 13.54 -14.45 -1.41
CA ALA A 104 12.46 -15.28 -1.97
C ALA A 104 11.26 -15.49 -1.03
N GLY A 105 11.39 -15.11 0.25
CA GLY A 105 10.48 -15.53 1.32
C GLY A 105 9.09 -14.87 1.36
N PHE A 106 8.79 -13.93 0.47
CA PHE A 106 7.47 -13.25 0.48
C PHE A 106 6.31 -14.17 0.10
N SER A 107 6.59 -15.26 -0.61
CA SER A 107 5.58 -16.22 -1.08
C SER A 107 5.22 -17.28 -0.04
N ASP A 108 6.13 -17.57 0.91
CA ASP A 108 6.03 -18.69 1.85
C ASP A 108 6.11 -18.27 3.33
N ASP A 109 5.91 -16.98 3.63
CA ASP A 109 6.15 -16.39 4.97
C ASP A 109 7.56 -16.69 5.50
N PHE A 110 8.56 -16.57 4.62
CA PHE A 110 9.97 -16.78 4.91
C PHE A 110 10.26 -18.18 5.46
N ALA A 111 9.42 -19.17 5.14
CA ALA A 111 9.55 -20.53 5.66
C ALA A 111 10.91 -21.14 5.32
N THR A 112 11.40 -20.93 4.11
CA THR A 112 12.72 -21.38 3.69
C THR A 112 13.85 -20.67 4.45
N ALA A 113 13.77 -19.35 4.64
CA ALA A 113 14.77 -18.59 5.39
C ALA A 113 14.86 -19.05 6.86
N LYS A 114 13.71 -19.38 7.47
CA LYS A 114 13.63 -19.91 8.84
C LYS A 114 14.39 -21.24 9.01
N GLN A 115 14.58 -22.03 7.95
CA GLN A 115 15.34 -23.30 8.02
C GLN A 115 16.83 -23.10 8.31
N PHE A 116 17.40 -21.94 7.96
CA PHE A 116 18.79 -21.58 8.23
C PHE A 116 19.01 -21.15 9.69
N LEU A 117 17.93 -20.88 10.42
CA LEU A 117 17.95 -20.39 11.80
C LEU A 117 17.88 -21.55 12.80
N SER A 118 18.33 -21.33 14.03
CA SER A 118 18.01 -22.19 15.16
C SER A 118 16.55 -21.98 15.62
N ASP A 119 15.97 -22.95 16.32
CA ASP A 119 14.59 -22.85 16.84
C ASP A 119 14.39 -21.59 17.70
N HIS A 120 15.40 -21.24 18.50
CA HIS A 120 15.38 -20.02 19.31
C HIS A 120 15.32 -18.76 18.43
N ALA A 121 16.17 -18.68 17.40
CA ALA A 121 16.19 -17.56 16.47
C ALA A 121 14.88 -17.46 15.67
N VAL A 122 14.29 -18.57 15.23
CA VAL A 122 12.98 -18.59 14.56
C VAL A 122 11.89 -17.97 15.43
N ALA A 123 11.85 -18.28 16.72
CA ALA A 123 10.83 -17.75 17.64
C ALA A 123 10.93 -16.22 17.81
N GLN A 124 12.13 -15.67 17.70
CA GLN A 124 12.45 -14.26 17.99
C GLN A 124 12.48 -13.37 16.75
N TRP A 125 12.84 -13.93 15.60
CA TRP A 125 13.04 -13.17 14.37
C TRP A 125 11.72 -12.68 13.79
N ARG A 126 11.69 -11.42 13.38
CA ARG A 126 10.55 -10.76 12.72
C ARG A 126 11.02 -10.22 11.37
N PRO A 127 10.74 -10.93 10.26
CA PRO A 127 11.28 -10.57 8.94
C PRO A 127 10.87 -9.17 8.47
N LEU A 128 9.68 -8.72 8.87
CA LEU A 128 9.11 -7.42 8.47
C LEU A 128 9.18 -6.37 9.59
N ALA A 129 9.94 -6.62 10.66
CA ALA A 129 10.18 -5.56 11.67
C ALA A 129 10.97 -4.39 11.08
N THR A 130 11.86 -4.68 10.11
CA THR A 130 12.62 -3.70 9.35
C THR A 130 12.99 -4.30 8.00
N VAL A 131 12.97 -3.51 6.92
CA VAL A 131 13.50 -3.92 5.62
C VAL A 131 14.59 -2.93 5.22
N SER A 132 15.83 -3.37 5.30
CA SER A 132 16.98 -2.60 4.83
C SER A 132 17.12 -2.76 3.33
N ALA A 133 17.00 -1.66 2.59
CA ALA A 133 17.10 -1.68 1.13
C ALA A 133 18.52 -1.37 0.68
N TYR A 134 19.07 -2.17 -0.23
CA TYR A 134 20.33 -1.90 -0.93
C TYR A 134 20.12 -1.77 -2.44
N SER A 135 21.05 -1.15 -3.16
CA SER A 135 20.84 -0.83 -4.60
C SER A 135 20.65 -2.07 -5.48
N GLY A 136 21.30 -3.18 -5.13
CA GLY A 136 21.37 -4.39 -5.96
C GLY A 136 22.46 -4.34 -7.04
N SER A 137 23.20 -3.22 -7.18
CA SER A 137 24.33 -3.12 -8.11
C SER A 137 25.58 -3.86 -7.62
N THR A 138 25.65 -4.09 -6.31
CA THR A 138 26.69 -4.86 -5.64
C THR A 138 26.00 -5.76 -4.63
N GLU A 139 26.34 -7.05 -4.66
CA GLU A 139 25.80 -8.03 -3.72
C GLU A 139 26.31 -7.74 -2.31
N PRO A 140 25.54 -8.04 -1.24
CA PRO A 140 26.04 -7.93 0.12
C PRO A 140 27.29 -8.78 0.32
N GLN A 141 28.27 -8.21 1.02
CA GLN A 141 29.54 -8.86 1.29
C GLN A 141 29.50 -9.52 2.67
N VAL A 142 29.81 -10.80 2.71
CA VAL A 142 29.93 -11.56 3.96
C VAL A 142 31.39 -11.66 4.34
N SER A 143 31.70 -11.39 5.59
CA SER A 143 33.05 -11.48 6.14
C SER A 143 33.02 -12.02 7.56
N VAL A 144 34.14 -12.57 8.04
CA VAL A 144 34.26 -13.06 9.41
C VAL A 144 34.93 -11.99 10.27
N ALA A 145 34.27 -11.59 11.36
CA ALA A 145 34.79 -10.65 12.33
C ALA A 145 35.77 -11.34 13.31
N ALA A 146 36.57 -10.54 14.02
CA ALA A 146 37.61 -11.06 14.93
C ALA A 146 37.07 -11.91 16.10
N ASN A 147 35.80 -11.71 16.48
CA ASN A 147 35.09 -12.48 17.50
C ASN A 147 34.47 -13.78 16.95
N GLY A 148 34.64 -14.08 15.66
CA GLY A 148 34.06 -15.23 14.98
C GLY A 148 32.61 -15.05 14.50
N SER A 149 32.02 -13.86 14.66
CA SER A 149 30.73 -13.54 14.06
C SER A 149 30.87 -13.30 12.55
N PHE A 150 29.78 -13.44 11.82
CA PHE A 150 29.71 -13.10 10.41
C PHE A 150 29.11 -11.71 10.25
N ARG A 151 29.83 -10.83 9.55
CA ARG A 151 29.39 -9.46 9.25
C ARG A 151 28.95 -9.37 7.81
N VAL A 152 27.71 -8.94 7.60
CA VAL A 152 27.11 -8.70 6.28
C VAL A 152 27.07 -7.20 6.03
N THR A 153 27.70 -6.75 4.95
CA THR A 153 27.77 -5.32 4.61
C THR A 153 27.26 -5.05 3.20
N SER A 154 26.58 -3.92 3.00
CA SER A 154 26.14 -3.47 1.66
C SER A 154 25.87 -1.97 1.62
N GLY A 155 25.94 -1.37 0.44
CA GLY A 155 25.54 0.04 0.25
C GLY A 155 24.04 0.21 0.50
N GLN A 156 23.67 1.03 1.49
CA GLN A 156 22.28 1.19 1.92
C GLN A 156 21.61 2.34 1.17
N VAL A 157 20.41 2.08 0.66
CA VAL A 157 19.56 3.07 -0.03
C VAL A 157 18.51 3.65 0.90
N GLY A 158 18.05 2.85 1.86
CA GLY A 158 17.07 3.30 2.86
C GLY A 158 16.60 2.16 3.74
N VAL A 159 15.75 2.50 4.69
CA VAL A 159 15.18 1.58 5.64
C VAL A 159 13.67 1.76 5.68
N LEU A 160 12.94 0.67 5.51
CA LEU A 160 11.51 0.61 5.75
C LEU A 160 11.26 0.05 7.14
N ASP A 161 10.54 0.79 7.98
CA ASP A 161 10.17 0.33 9.33
C ASP A 161 8.88 -0.52 9.32
N SER A 162 8.51 -1.05 10.48
CA SER A 162 7.29 -1.85 10.68
C SER A 162 5.99 -1.06 10.48
N LEU A 163 6.06 0.27 10.55
CA LEU A 163 4.94 1.17 10.29
C LEU A 163 4.75 1.42 8.79
N GLY A 164 5.65 0.95 7.94
CA GLY A 164 5.62 1.18 6.52
C GLY A 164 6.25 2.52 6.11
N VAL A 165 6.97 3.21 7.00
CA VAL A 165 7.66 4.46 6.66
C VAL A 165 9.02 4.14 6.05
N PHE A 166 9.24 4.59 4.82
CA PHE A 166 10.54 4.47 4.15
C PHE A 166 11.38 5.72 4.43
N THR A 167 12.53 5.51 5.07
CA THR A 167 13.53 6.56 5.34
C THR A 167 14.72 6.37 4.40
N PRO A 168 14.95 7.29 3.44
CA PRO A 168 16.13 7.25 2.59
C PRO A 168 17.41 7.34 3.41
N ALA A 169 18.42 6.57 3.03
CA ALA A 169 19.73 6.64 3.66
C ALA A 169 20.53 7.84 3.13
N GLN A 170 21.49 8.31 3.92
CA GLN A 170 22.45 9.31 3.47
C GLN A 170 23.39 8.72 2.40
N GLU A 171 23.95 9.56 1.55
CA GLU A 171 24.93 9.11 0.56
C GLU A 171 26.14 8.46 1.24
N GLY A 172 26.55 7.29 0.75
CA GLY A 172 27.64 6.49 1.34
C GLY A 172 27.25 5.68 2.58
N ALA A 173 25.98 5.72 3.02
CA ALA A 173 25.51 4.88 4.11
C ALA A 173 25.68 3.38 3.78
N THR A 174 26.02 2.61 4.82
CA THR A 174 26.28 1.17 4.71
C THR A 174 25.39 0.43 5.69
N TYR A 175 24.72 -0.61 5.20
CA TYR A 175 24.09 -1.60 6.06
C TYR A 175 25.18 -2.47 6.69
N ASP A 176 25.03 -2.77 7.97
CA ASP A 176 25.96 -3.59 8.72
C ASP A 176 25.18 -4.50 9.68
N GLY A 177 25.11 -5.78 9.34
CA GLY A 177 24.43 -6.80 10.11
C GLY A 177 25.40 -7.83 10.66
N GLU A 178 25.34 -8.08 11.97
CA GLU A 178 26.11 -9.13 12.63
C GLU A 178 25.28 -10.40 12.83
N PHE A 179 25.85 -11.53 12.43
CA PHE A 179 25.26 -12.86 12.50
C PHE A 179 26.14 -13.78 13.37
N SER A 180 25.52 -14.48 14.29
CA SER A 180 26.18 -15.51 15.11
C SER A 180 25.67 -16.88 14.73
N LEU A 181 26.56 -17.87 14.65
CA LEU A 181 26.23 -19.24 14.26
C LEU A 181 26.67 -20.25 15.30
N ALA A 182 25.95 -21.36 15.39
CA ALA A 182 26.32 -22.54 16.17
C ALA A 182 25.90 -23.80 15.42
N THR A 183 26.52 -24.93 15.75
CA THR A 183 26.07 -26.23 15.24
C THR A 183 24.89 -26.76 16.05
N ASN A 184 23.94 -27.38 15.38
CA ASN A 184 22.85 -28.11 16.02
C ASN A 184 23.32 -29.49 16.53
N SER A 185 22.40 -30.29 17.07
CA SER A 185 22.71 -31.63 17.60
C SER A 185 23.20 -32.63 16.54
N THR A 186 22.99 -32.35 15.25
CA THR A 186 23.50 -33.18 14.13
C THR A 186 24.78 -32.63 13.53
N GLY A 187 25.39 -31.62 14.15
CA GLY A 187 26.65 -31.02 13.70
C GLY A 187 26.51 -30.03 12.53
N GLN A 188 25.29 -29.66 12.14
CA GLN A 188 25.04 -28.73 11.04
C GLN A 188 24.93 -27.29 11.55
N TRP A 189 25.53 -26.35 10.83
CA TRP A 189 25.50 -24.93 11.17
C TRP A 189 24.09 -24.32 11.08
N ARG A 190 23.74 -23.48 12.06
CA ARG A 190 22.51 -22.67 12.08
C ARG A 190 22.82 -21.28 12.63
N ILE A 191 22.09 -20.28 12.14
CA ILE A 191 22.13 -18.91 12.66
C ILE A 191 21.39 -18.88 14.00
N VAL A 192 22.09 -18.48 15.06
CA VAL A 192 21.55 -18.36 16.41
C VAL A 192 21.30 -16.92 16.84
N GLY A 193 21.93 -15.95 16.18
CA GLY A 193 21.73 -14.53 16.40
C GLY A 193 21.83 -13.77 15.09
N LEU A 194 20.93 -12.81 14.88
CA LEU A 194 20.82 -12.01 13.66
C LEU A 194 20.08 -10.70 13.93
N PRO A 195 20.26 -9.67 13.09
CA PRO A 195 19.46 -8.45 13.19
C PRO A 195 17.98 -8.73 12.93
N GLN A 196 17.10 -7.90 13.51
CA GLN A 196 15.68 -7.94 13.16
C GLN A 196 15.49 -7.46 11.72
N GLY A 197 14.51 -8.06 11.03
CA GLY A 197 14.21 -7.69 9.65
C GLY A 197 14.98 -8.47 8.59
N ILE A 198 14.97 -7.93 7.37
CA ILE A 198 15.64 -8.48 6.19
C ILE A 198 16.46 -7.42 5.46
N LEU A 199 17.50 -7.88 4.75
CA LEU A 199 18.23 -7.11 3.76
C LEU A 199 17.69 -7.45 2.37
N LEU A 200 17.26 -6.46 1.60
CA LEU A 200 16.50 -6.66 0.37
C LEU A 200 17.00 -5.72 -0.75
N PRO A 201 17.18 -6.19 -2.01
CA PRO A 201 17.41 -5.29 -3.11
C PRO A 201 16.25 -4.31 -3.27
N PHE A 202 16.54 -3.04 -3.57
CA PHE A 202 15.51 -2.01 -3.72
C PHE A 202 14.52 -2.36 -4.84
N SER A 203 14.96 -3.02 -5.90
CA SER A 203 14.09 -3.56 -6.95
C SER A 203 13.06 -4.56 -6.41
N ARG A 204 13.46 -5.43 -5.48
CA ARG A 204 12.58 -6.39 -4.81
C ARG A 204 11.65 -5.73 -3.82
N LEU A 205 12.09 -4.65 -3.15
CA LEU A 205 11.21 -3.82 -2.33
C LEU A 205 10.07 -3.24 -3.19
N MET A 206 10.40 -2.64 -4.35
CA MET A 206 9.42 -2.09 -5.28
C MET A 206 8.43 -3.13 -5.82
N GLN A 207 8.90 -4.37 -6.03
CA GLN A 207 8.07 -5.47 -6.49
C GLN A 207 7.10 -5.95 -5.42
N ASN A 208 7.59 -6.19 -4.20
CA ASN A 208 6.83 -6.85 -3.13
C ASN A 208 5.96 -5.90 -2.30
N PHE A 209 6.25 -4.59 -2.32
CA PHE A 209 5.52 -3.59 -1.55
C PHE A 209 4.72 -2.64 -2.45
N ALA A 210 3.61 -2.17 -1.92
CA ALA A 210 2.78 -1.14 -2.53
C ALA A 210 2.82 0.13 -1.68
N VAL A 211 3.10 1.25 -2.34
CA VAL A 211 3.00 2.59 -1.73
C VAL A 211 1.52 2.95 -1.63
N SER A 212 1.11 3.34 -0.43
CA SER A 212 -0.26 3.70 -0.10
C SER A 212 -0.28 5.01 0.68
N SER A 213 -1.29 5.85 0.44
CA SER A 213 -1.45 7.11 1.17
C SER A 213 -2.42 6.92 2.34
N LEU A 214 -1.95 7.09 3.57
CA LEU A 214 -2.79 7.20 4.75
C LEU A 214 -3.06 8.67 5.04
N ALA A 215 -4.33 9.03 5.27
CA ALA A 215 -4.72 10.41 5.55
C ALA A 215 -5.01 10.59 7.05
N PHE A 216 -4.28 11.50 7.69
CA PHE A 216 -4.48 11.92 9.09
C PHE A 216 -5.03 13.34 9.15
N LEU A 217 -5.44 13.85 10.30
CA LEU A 217 -5.94 15.23 10.43
C LEU A 217 -4.86 16.21 10.87
N SER A 218 -4.87 17.41 10.32
CA SER A 218 -4.08 18.54 10.83
C SER A 218 -4.46 18.90 12.28
N GLY A 219 -3.59 19.62 12.99
CA GLY A 219 -3.84 20.02 14.38
C GLY A 219 -5.10 20.86 14.62
N ASP A 220 -5.50 21.67 13.63
CA ASP A 220 -6.77 22.41 13.63
C ASP A 220 -7.98 21.55 13.19
N ARG A 221 -7.75 20.28 12.83
CA ARG A 221 -8.72 19.30 12.32
C ARG A 221 -9.48 19.75 11.05
N SER A 222 -8.93 20.72 10.31
CA SER A 222 -9.59 21.29 9.12
C SER A 222 -9.23 20.57 7.82
N ARG A 223 -8.12 19.82 7.80
CA ARG A 223 -7.54 19.24 6.58
C ARG A 223 -7.02 17.84 6.81
N PHE A 224 -7.02 17.05 5.73
CA PHE A 224 -6.31 15.78 5.68
C PHE A 224 -4.85 16.00 5.29
N VAL A 225 -3.96 15.38 6.05
CA VAL A 225 -2.51 15.35 5.82
C VAL A 225 -2.14 13.94 5.38
N PRO A 226 -1.77 13.74 4.10
CA PRO A 226 -1.40 12.42 3.59
C PRO A 226 0.01 12.04 4.06
N GLU A 227 0.18 10.76 4.34
CA GLU A 227 1.47 10.13 4.64
C GLU A 227 1.62 8.87 3.79
N LEU A 228 2.73 8.78 3.05
CA LEU A 228 3.04 7.62 2.24
C LEU A 228 3.58 6.49 3.12
N ARG A 229 2.94 5.33 3.04
CA ARG A 229 3.35 4.09 3.70
C ARG A 229 3.54 2.98 2.68
N TRP A 230 4.54 2.14 2.87
CA TRP A 230 4.84 0.99 2.03
C TRP A 230 4.42 -0.27 2.76
N TYR A 231 3.52 -1.05 2.17
CA TYR A 231 3.02 -2.29 2.78
C TYR A 231 3.21 -3.48 1.85
N PRO A 232 3.46 -4.70 2.39
CA PRO A 232 3.55 -5.90 1.57
C PRO A 232 2.26 -6.07 0.76
N ARG A 233 2.39 -6.37 -0.53
CA ARG A 233 1.24 -6.57 -1.42
C ARG A 233 0.34 -7.71 -0.97
N SER A 234 0.92 -8.78 -0.43
CA SER A 234 0.20 -9.96 0.08
C SER A 234 -0.71 -9.66 1.28
N SER A 235 -0.42 -8.61 2.06
CA SER A 235 -1.17 -8.24 3.27
C SER A 235 -1.55 -6.76 3.30
N GLN A 236 -1.70 -6.11 2.13
CA GLN A 236 -1.84 -4.67 2.02
C GLN A 236 -3.07 -4.13 2.77
N ALA A 237 -4.25 -4.73 2.54
CA ALA A 237 -5.48 -4.29 3.19
C ALA A 237 -5.39 -4.36 4.72
N ASP A 238 -4.73 -5.41 5.23
CA ASP A 238 -4.54 -5.59 6.65
C ASP A 238 -3.57 -4.55 7.23
N SER A 239 -2.44 -4.36 6.54
CA SER A 239 -1.41 -3.40 6.94
C SER A 239 -1.92 -1.96 6.90
N LEU A 240 -2.77 -1.60 5.95
CA LEU A 240 -3.42 -0.28 5.88
C LEU A 240 -4.25 0.03 7.11
N VAL A 241 -5.11 -0.91 7.52
CA VAL A 241 -5.94 -0.76 8.72
C VAL A 241 -5.05 -0.69 9.96
N ALA A 242 -4.03 -1.55 10.07
CA ALA A 242 -3.09 -1.52 11.18
C ALA A 242 -2.35 -0.17 11.26
N GLY A 243 -1.91 0.38 10.13
CA GLY A 243 -1.26 1.68 10.05
C GLY A 243 -2.18 2.84 10.43
N LEU A 244 -3.45 2.81 10.03
CA LEU A 244 -4.44 3.81 10.46
C LEU A 244 -4.66 3.77 11.98
N LEU A 245 -4.78 2.57 12.56
CA LEU A 245 -4.91 2.38 14.00
C LEU A 245 -3.66 2.85 14.76
N ALA A 246 -2.46 2.59 14.21
CA ALA A 246 -1.20 3.05 14.79
C ALA A 246 -1.04 4.58 14.75
N GLY A 247 -1.69 5.24 13.80
CA GLY A 247 -1.67 6.69 13.66
C GLY A 247 -0.50 7.22 12.82
N PRO A 248 -0.31 8.56 12.82
CA PRO A 248 0.80 9.21 12.12
C PRO A 248 2.14 8.69 12.63
N SER A 249 3.15 8.64 11.77
CA SER A 249 4.50 8.27 12.18
C SER A 249 5.10 9.33 13.11
N GLU A 250 6.25 9.03 13.71
CA GLU A 250 6.94 9.95 14.61
C GLU A 250 7.21 11.32 13.96
N TRP A 251 7.68 11.35 12.70
CA TRP A 251 7.99 12.62 12.02
C TRP A 251 6.75 13.48 11.77
N LEU A 252 5.58 12.84 11.59
CA LEU A 252 4.31 13.52 11.32
C LEU A 252 3.48 13.80 12.60
N SER A 253 3.75 13.07 13.68
CA SER A 253 2.98 13.09 14.94
C SER A 253 2.87 14.45 15.61
N LYS A 254 3.79 15.38 15.33
CA LYS A 254 3.78 16.75 15.87
C LYS A 254 2.72 17.65 15.21
N GLY A 255 2.29 17.32 13.99
CA GLY A 255 1.41 18.17 13.17
C GLY A 255 0.13 17.48 12.71
N ALA A 256 0.07 16.15 12.80
CA ALA A 256 -1.12 15.38 12.44
C ALA A 256 -1.57 14.43 13.56
N PHE A 257 -2.86 14.10 13.55
CA PHE A 257 -3.51 13.29 14.58
C PHE A 257 -4.48 12.29 13.96
N SER A 258 -4.67 11.16 14.62
CA SER A 258 -5.72 10.20 14.29
C SER A 258 -6.99 10.50 15.11
N LEU A 259 -8.16 10.38 14.49
CA LEU A 259 -9.45 10.37 15.21
C LEU A 259 -9.83 8.99 15.72
N ILE A 260 -9.10 7.95 15.30
CA ILE A 260 -9.31 6.59 15.77
C ILE A 260 -8.94 6.55 17.25
N PRO A 261 -9.86 6.12 18.14
CA PRO A 261 -9.57 5.99 19.56
C PRO A 261 -8.38 5.04 19.79
N PRO A 262 -7.51 5.31 20.79
CA PRO A 262 -6.32 4.49 21.03
C PRO A 262 -6.64 3.04 21.46
N ASN A 263 -7.86 2.78 21.92
CA ASN A 263 -8.34 1.44 22.26
C ASN A 263 -9.12 0.76 21.11
N ALA A 264 -9.20 1.39 19.93
CA ALA A 264 -9.81 0.77 18.77
C ALA A 264 -8.90 -0.37 18.29
N GLY A 265 -9.44 -1.59 18.35
CA GLY A 265 -8.78 -2.79 17.87
C GLY A 265 -9.51 -3.39 16.68
N ARG A 266 -8.83 -4.29 15.97
CA ARG A 266 -9.49 -5.17 15.00
C ARG A 266 -10.42 -6.11 15.77
N ALA A 267 -11.68 -6.23 15.34
CA ALA A 267 -12.54 -7.30 15.84
C ALA A 267 -11.89 -8.65 15.46
N GLY A 268 -11.63 -9.50 16.47
CA GLY A 268 -11.03 -10.81 16.24
C GLY A 268 -11.88 -11.62 15.26
N ARG A 269 -11.23 -12.37 14.36
CA ARG A 269 -11.91 -13.45 13.65
C ARG A 269 -12.20 -14.54 14.69
N GLY A 270 -13.43 -14.58 15.18
CA GLY A 270 -13.97 -15.77 15.85
C GLY A 270 -14.07 -16.93 14.86
#